data_AF-A0A242CZ02-F1
#
_entry.id   AF-A0A242CZ02-F1
#
_cell.length_a   1.000
_cell.length_b   1.000
_cell.length_c   1.000
_cell.angle_alpha   90.00
_cell.angle_beta   90.00
_cell.angle_gamma   90.00
#
_symmetry.space_group_name_H-M   'P 1'
#
loop_
_entity.id
_entity.type
_entity.pdbx_description
1 polymer ?
#
loop_
_entity_poly.entity_id
_entity_poly.type
_entity_poly.pdbx_seq_one_letter_code
_entity_poly.pdbx_strand_id
1 'polypeptide(L)' 'MYFKNDFGKAYLENEKLYVDTDVCTITIEPKENQAGKNFLRDQFKMEVSRLQMAQMVLPPKK' A
#
# COMPACT_ATOMS: atom_id res chain seq x y z
N MET A 1 4.31 -5.13 -7.92
CA MET A 1 5.13 -4.21 -7.07
C MET A 1 4.95 -4.64 -5.62
N TYR A 2 5.95 -4.48 -4.77
CA TYR A 2 5.91 -4.96 -3.38
C TYR A 2 6.74 -4.06 -2.46
N PHE A 3 6.26 -3.80 -1.24
CA PHE A 3 6.96 -3.11 -0.17
C PHE A 3 6.51 -3.67 1.19
N LYS A 4 7.42 -3.75 2.16
CA LYS A 4 7.14 -4.17 3.54
C LYS A 4 8.06 -3.47 4.53
N ASN A 5 7.52 -3.09 5.68
CA ASN A 5 8.26 -2.66 6.86
C ASN A 5 7.58 -3.17 8.15
N ASP A 6 8.01 -2.64 9.30
CA ASP A 6 7.50 -3.05 10.62
C ASP A 6 6.04 -2.65 10.88
N PHE A 7 5.44 -1.82 10.02
CA PHE A 7 4.08 -1.31 10.16
C PHE A 7 3.09 -1.95 9.18
N GLY A 8 3.59 -2.66 8.17
CA GLY A 8 2.76 -3.36 7.20
C GLY A 8 3.47 -3.64 5.89
N LYS A 9 2.68 -4.05 4.90
CA LYS A 9 3.13 -4.30 3.52
C LYS A 9 2.11 -3.77 2.52
N ALA A 10 2.60 -3.30 1.38
CA ALA A 10 1.79 -2.93 0.24
C ALA A 10 2.23 -3.76 -0.98
N TYR A 11 1.29 -4.28 -1.76
CA TYR A 11 1.61 -5.06 -2.95
C TYR A 11 0.53 -4.98 -4.03
N LEU A 12 0.95 -5.10 -5.29
CA LEU A 12 0.07 -5.18 -6.44
C LEU A 12 -0.04 -6.64 -6.91
N GLU A 13 -1.26 -7.15 -6.99
CA GLU A 13 -1.59 -8.50 -7.45
C GLU A 13 -2.96 -8.50 -8.14
N ASN A 14 -3.11 -9.25 -9.24
CA ASN A 14 -4.39 -9.38 -9.97
C ASN A 14 -5.08 -8.04 -10.29
N GLU A 15 -4.31 -7.03 -10.71
CA GLU A 15 -4.81 -5.66 -10.99
C GLU A 15 -5.46 -4.95 -9.79
N LYS A 16 -5.08 -5.37 -8.57
CA LYS A 16 -5.53 -4.80 -7.31
C LYS A 16 -4.33 -4.37 -6.49
N LEU A 17 -4.53 -3.35 -5.65
CA LEU A 17 -3.57 -2.93 -4.64
C LEU A 17 -4.04 -3.41 -3.27
N TYR A 18 -3.17 -4.11 -2.58
CA TYR A 18 -3.39 -4.58 -1.22
C TYR A 18 -2.46 -3.82 -0.27
N VAL A 19 -3.00 -3.32 0.83
CA VAL A 19 -2.26 -2.74 1.95
C VAL A 19 -2.64 -3.51 3.20
N ASP A 20 -1.68 -4.22 3.77
CA ASP A 20 -1.88 -5.12 4.89
C ASP A 20 -1.08 -4.61 6.08
N THR A 21 -1.79 -4.29 7.16
CA THR A 21 -1.23 -3.78 8.43
C THR A 21 -1.67 -4.69 9.56
N ASP A 22 -1.11 -4.52 10.75
CA ASP A 22 -1.50 -5.32 11.92
C ASP A 22 -2.98 -5.17 12.31
N VAL A 23 -3.64 -4.08 11.88
CA VAL A 23 -5.01 -3.75 12.29
C VAL A 23 -6.03 -4.09 11.21
N CYS A 24 -5.67 -3.88 9.95
CA CYS A 24 -6.58 -4.13 8.83
C CYS A 24 -5.83 -4.40 7.52
N THR A 25 -6.56 -5.03 6.61
CA THR A 25 -6.19 -5.15 5.20
C THR A 25 -7.13 -4.30 4.36
N ILE A 26 -6.56 -3.43 3.52
CA ILE A 26 -7.27 -2.58 2.58
C ILE A 26 -7.01 -3.10 1.17
N THR A 27 -8.07 -3.26 0.38
CA THR A 27 -8.00 -3.62 -1.03
C THR A 27 -8.52 -2.46 -1.87
N ILE A 28 -7.72 -2.02 -2.84
CA ILE A 28 -8.06 -0.97 -3.79
C ILE A 28 -8.20 -1.62 -5.16
N GLU A 29 -9.43 -1.58 -5.68
CA GLU A 29 -9.79 -2.11 -6.99
C GLU A 29 -10.23 -0.94 -7.88
N PRO A 30 -9.61 -0.76 -9.05
CA PRO A 30 -10.03 0.29 -9.96
C PRO A 30 -11.40 -0.05 -10.56
N LYS A 31 -12.30 0.93 -10.62
CA LYS A 31 -13.56 0.78 -11.38
C LYS A 31 -13.25 0.67 -12.87
N GLU A 32 -14.00 -0.18 -13.58
CA GLU A 32 -13.86 -0.38 -15.03
C GLU A 32 -13.81 0.97 -15.77
N ASN A 33 -12.90 1.10 -16.75
CA ASN A 33 -12.61 2.29 -17.55
C ASN A 33 -11.91 3.50 -16.87
N GLN A 34 -11.50 3.44 -15.60
CA GLN A 34 -10.77 4.57 -14.98
C GLN A 34 -9.28 4.31 -14.69
N ALA A 35 -8.80 3.08 -14.76
CA ALA A 35 -7.41 2.77 -14.54
C ALA A 35 -6.57 2.93 -15.81
N GLY A 36 -6.08 4.14 -16.06
CA GLY A 36 -4.77 4.23 -16.70
C GLY A 36 -3.80 3.38 -15.87
N LYS A 37 -2.92 2.58 -16.50
CA LYS A 37 -1.90 1.74 -15.83
C LYS A 37 -1.09 2.47 -14.73
N ASN A 38 -1.12 3.80 -14.72
CA ASN A 38 -0.49 4.66 -13.73
C ASN A 38 -1.26 4.77 -12.40
N PHE A 39 -2.59 4.62 -12.36
CA PHE A 39 -3.37 4.83 -11.13
C PHE A 39 -2.91 3.91 -9.99
N LEU A 40 -2.91 2.59 -10.22
CA LEU A 40 -2.49 1.62 -9.20
C LEU A 40 -1.02 1.80 -8.81
N ARG A 41 -0.18 2.20 -9.76
CA ARG A 41 1.24 2.48 -9.50
C ARG A 41 1.42 3.71 -8.61
N ASP A 42 0.68 4.77 -8.84
CA ASP A 42 0.77 6.00 -8.05
C ASP A 42 0.12 5.83 -6.68
N GLN A 43 -1.00 5.10 -6.59
CA GLN A 43 -1.56 4.69 -5.31
C GLN A 43 -0.59 3.81 -4.51
N PHE A 44 0.06 2.85 -5.16
CA PHE A 44 1.09 2.04 -4.51
C PHE A 44 2.19 2.92 -3.90
N LYS A 45 2.70 3.90 -4.64
CA LYS A 45 3.72 4.83 -4.11
C LYS A 45 3.20 5.63 -2.91
N MET A 46 1.95 6.10 -2.97
CA MET A 46 1.36 6.87 -1.88
C MET A 46 1.26 6.03 -0.59
N GLU A 47 0.84 4.77 -0.71
CA GLU A 47 0.74 3.85 0.43
C GLU A 47 2.12 3.45 0.98
N VAL A 48 3.11 3.26 0.12
CA VAL A 48 4.52 3.08 0.56
C VAL A 48 5.00 4.28 1.38
N SER A 49 4.77 5.51 0.89
CA SER A 49 5.14 6.73 1.63
C SER A 49 4.45 6.80 2.99
N ARG A 50 3.18 6.39 3.09
CA ARG A 50 2.45 6.32 4.37
C ARG A 50 3.08 5.33 5.34
N LEU A 51 3.39 4.12 4.88
CA LEU A 51 4.05 3.09 5.69
C LEU A 51 5.45 3.56 6.15
N GLN A 52 6.21 4.21 5.28
CA GLN A 52 7.52 4.78 5.64
C GLN A 52 7.42 5.91 6.66
N MET A 53 6.45 6.82 6.51
CA MET A 53 6.20 7.87 7.51
C MET A 53 5.78 7.27 8.86
N ALA A 54 4.93 6.24 8.86
CA ALA A 54 4.56 5.54 10.10
C ALA A 54 5.80 5.01 10.83
N GLN A 55 6.77 4.47 10.10
CA GLN A 55 8.03 3.97 10.66
C GLN A 55 8.96 5.06 11.20
N MET A 56 8.89 6.29 10.66
CA MET A 56 9.69 7.41 11.16
C MET A 56 9.07 8.10 12.38
N VAL A 57 7.74 8.11 12.48
CA VAL A 57 7.02 8.86 13.52
C VAL A 57 6.69 7.99 14.73
N LEU A 58 6.45 6.70 14.53
CA LEU A 58 6.10 5.77 15.61
C LEU A 58 7.35 4.98 16.01
N PRO A 59 7.58 4.78 17.33
CA PRO A 59 8.69 3.95 17.78
C PRO A 59 8.54 2.53 17.20
N PRO A 60 9.64 1.89 16.78
CA PRO A 60 9.59 0.53 16.25
C PRO A 60 8.97 -0.39 17.30
N LYS A 61 7.97 -1.18 16.89
CA LYS A 61 7.38 -2.21 17.76
C LYS A 61 8.47 -3.24 18.07
N LYS A 62 8.77 -3.41 19.37
CA LYS A 62 9.69 -4.42 19.89
C LYS A 62 9.07 -5.81 19.82
#